data_AF-A0A5N6JU37-F1
#
_entry.id   AF-A0A5N6JU37-F1
#
_cell.length_a   1.000
_cell.length_b   1.000
_cell.length_c   1.000
_cell.angle_alpha   90.00
_cell.angle_beta   90.00
_cell.angle_gamma   90.00
#
_symmetry.space_group_name_H-M   'P 1'
#
loop_
_entity.id
_entity.type
_entity.pdbx_description
1 polymer ?
#
loop_
_entity_poly.entity_id
_entity_poly.type
_entity_poly.pdbx_seq_one_letter_code
_entity_poly.pdbx_strand_id
1 'polypeptide(L)'
;MNDVVVKLNKETEENTYRAPYYPHEEMPKSTLTHGSEKAIESYFHLFHLLICLAVEDESIVNSANDMLKEFIDGKTSETYCPNLGHLLVASLISDTEISNSVMEAIITETITRNVVWIFDGQLGKNMVGLSYMEPSDISHYRLRETFEAGKTSYRVLMFLNLFRLTAVGNPRKPLSQLENEAFQRHGAPSRGSAKHLANCIRRIHLIDSFSDFFDAMGMGARGDDWITHLLRDCIRESIDKGYSKMPITQSQALYLRQLNEPGVEVAGGLQPVYIDMCEVGSFFPENGNNP
;
A
#
# COMPACT_ATOMS: atom_id res chain seq x y z
N MET A 1 4.07 12.97 -4.98
CA MET A 1 4.81 11.71 -5.20
C MET A 1 3.87 10.56 -5.54
N ASN A 2 2.76 10.38 -4.80
CA ASN A 2 1.75 9.35 -5.08
C ASN A 2 1.15 9.42 -6.50
N ASP A 3 0.83 10.60 -7.03
CA ASP A 3 0.24 10.73 -8.38
C ASP A 3 1.13 10.21 -9.51
N VAL A 4 2.46 10.31 -9.37
CA VAL A 4 3.41 9.81 -10.38
C VAL A 4 3.48 8.28 -10.33
N VAL A 5 3.48 7.71 -9.12
CA VAL A 5 3.44 6.25 -8.94
C VAL A 5 2.08 5.68 -9.38
N VAL A 6 0.98 6.39 -9.13
CA VAL A 6 -0.36 6.03 -9.61
C VAL A 6 -0.44 6.10 -11.14
N LYS A 7 0.13 7.12 -11.77
CA LYS A 7 0.21 7.23 -13.24
C LYS A 7 1.09 6.13 -13.84
N LEU A 8 2.26 5.86 -13.25
CA LEU A 8 3.11 4.73 -13.65
C LEU A 8 2.39 3.38 -13.47
N ASN A 9 1.62 3.23 -12.39
CA ASN A 9 0.82 2.04 -12.16
C ASN A 9 -0.23 1.85 -13.27
N LYS A 10 -0.93 2.93 -13.63
CA LYS A 10 -1.94 2.93 -14.70
C LYS A 10 -1.34 2.66 -16.08
N GLU A 11 -0.22 3.31 -16.40
CA GLU A 11 0.53 3.06 -17.64
C GLU A 11 1.07 1.62 -17.70
N THR A 12 1.30 0.97 -16.55
CA THR A 12 1.75 -0.42 -16.51
C THR A 12 0.60 -1.41 -16.83
N GLU A 13 -0.64 -1.09 -16.46
CA GLU A 13 -1.84 -1.91 -16.69
C GLU A 13 -2.34 -1.89 -18.15
N GLU A 14 -2.16 -0.79 -18.88
CA GLU A 14 -2.68 -0.59 -20.25
C GLU A 14 -1.74 -1.12 -21.39
N ASN A 15 -0.83 -2.05 -21.09
CA ASN A 15 0.36 -2.31 -21.91
C ASN A 15 0.29 -3.36 -23.01
N THR A 16 -0.87 -3.94 -23.24
CA THR A 16 -1.07 -4.81 -24.39
C THR A 16 -1.78 -4.03 -25.50
N TYR A 17 -1.28 -4.13 -26.73
CA TYR A 17 -2.04 -3.72 -27.90
C TYR A 17 -2.26 -4.93 -28.79
N ARG A 18 -3.44 -5.00 -29.41
CA ARG A 18 -3.74 -6.00 -30.44
C ARG A 18 -3.20 -5.50 -31.77
N ALA A 19 -2.27 -6.25 -32.36
CA ALA A 19 -1.75 -5.93 -33.68
C ALA A 19 -2.87 -6.08 -34.74
N PRO A 20 -3.01 -5.16 -35.71
CA PRO A 20 -4.08 -5.21 -36.71
C PRO A 20 -4.11 -6.51 -37.54
N TYR A 21 -2.98 -7.20 -37.64
CA TYR A 21 -2.79 -8.42 -38.43
C TYR A 21 -2.89 -9.73 -37.63
N TYR A 22 -2.80 -9.68 -36.30
CA TYR A 22 -2.89 -10.85 -35.42
C TYR A 22 -3.79 -10.51 -34.22
N PRO A 23 -5.13 -10.53 -34.39
CA PRO A 23 -6.08 -10.09 -33.36
C PRO A 23 -6.14 -10.99 -32.12
N HIS A 24 -5.44 -12.12 -32.11
CA HIS A 24 -5.39 -13.09 -31.02
C HIS A 24 -4.10 -12.99 -30.18
N GLU A 25 -3.14 -12.14 -30.57
CA GLU A 25 -1.88 -11.96 -29.85
C GLU A 25 -1.78 -10.54 -29.27
N GLU A 26 -1.66 -10.48 -27.95
CA GLU A 26 -1.41 -9.25 -27.21
C GLU A 26 0.10 -9.01 -27.15
N MET A 27 0.57 -7.95 -27.82
CA MET A 27 1.99 -7.61 -27.87
C MET A 27 2.36 -6.57 -26.79
N PRO A 28 3.43 -6.80 -26.00
CA PRO A 28 3.90 -5.82 -25.02
C PRO A 28 4.57 -4.62 -25.71
N LYS A 29 4.21 -3.40 -25.29
CA LYS A 29 4.88 -2.16 -25.76
C LYS A 29 6.28 -2.01 -25.12
N SER A 30 7.32 -2.03 -25.95
CA SER A 30 8.75 -1.89 -25.58
C SER A 30 9.11 -0.57 -24.83
N THR A 31 8.32 0.49 -25.01
CA THR A 31 8.56 1.84 -24.48
C THR A 31 8.45 2.00 -22.97
N LEU A 32 7.73 1.11 -22.26
CA LEU A 32 7.54 1.20 -20.81
C LEU A 32 8.85 1.02 -20.02
N THR A 33 9.76 0.19 -20.54
CA THR A 33 11.04 -0.10 -19.85
C THR A 33 11.90 1.15 -19.77
N HIS A 34 12.00 1.89 -20.87
CA HIS A 34 12.77 3.15 -20.92
C HIS A 34 12.08 4.26 -20.12
N GLY A 35 10.74 4.34 -20.16
CA GLY A 35 9.97 5.30 -19.35
C GLY A 35 10.11 5.07 -17.85
N SER A 36 10.04 3.81 -17.42
CA SER A 36 10.22 3.42 -16.01
C SER A 36 11.64 3.69 -15.53
N GLU A 37 12.67 3.36 -16.33
CA GLU A 37 14.07 3.66 -16.01
C GLU A 37 14.29 5.18 -15.84
N LYS A 38 13.72 6.02 -16.72
CA LYS A 38 13.81 7.49 -16.60
C LYS A 38 13.08 8.04 -15.38
N ALA A 39 11.92 7.47 -15.04
CA ALA A 39 11.22 7.83 -13.82
C ALA A 39 12.06 7.49 -12.58
N ILE A 40 12.66 6.29 -12.55
CA ILE A 40 13.55 5.85 -11.47
C ILE A 40 14.76 6.79 -11.33
N GLU A 41 15.41 7.16 -12.44
CA GLU A 41 16.50 8.15 -12.42
C GLU A 41 16.06 9.46 -11.74
N SER A 42 14.83 9.92 -12.03
CA SER A 42 14.26 11.12 -11.39
C SER A 42 14.08 10.96 -9.88
N TYR A 43 13.64 9.79 -9.39
CA TYR A 43 13.59 9.50 -7.96
C TYR A 43 14.98 9.54 -7.30
N PHE A 44 16.02 9.03 -7.98
CA PHE A 44 17.39 9.10 -7.48
C PHE A 44 17.94 10.53 -7.47
N HIS A 45 17.56 11.39 -8.41
CA HIS A 45 17.89 12.82 -8.36
C HIS A 45 17.21 13.53 -7.19
N LEU A 46 15.94 13.24 -6.91
CA LEU A 46 15.25 13.78 -5.74
C LEU A 46 15.86 13.27 -4.43
N PHE A 47 16.23 11.99 -4.38
CA PHE A 47 16.95 11.42 -3.23
C PHE A 47 18.32 12.07 -3.03
N HIS A 48 19.06 12.36 -4.09
CA HIS A 48 20.32 13.09 -4.01
C HIS A 48 20.13 14.48 -3.38
N LEU A 49 19.13 15.24 -3.84
CA LEU A 49 18.79 16.54 -3.23
C LEU A 49 18.43 16.41 -1.74
N LEU A 50 17.64 15.39 -1.39
CA LEU A 50 17.26 15.12 -0.01
C LEU A 50 18.49 14.82 0.86
N ILE A 51 19.45 14.04 0.36
CA ILE A 51 20.69 13.75 1.09
C ILE A 51 21.52 15.02 1.28
N CYS A 52 21.71 15.84 0.23
CA CYS A 52 22.45 17.10 0.35
C CYS A 52 21.87 17.98 1.47
N LEU A 53 20.55 18.16 1.48
CA LEU A 53 19.86 18.92 2.53
C LEU A 53 20.07 18.29 3.92
N ALA A 54 19.95 16.97 4.03
CA ALA A 54 20.10 16.26 5.30
C ALA A 54 21.54 16.29 5.85
N VAL A 55 22.56 16.35 4.99
CA VAL A 55 23.97 16.50 5.42
C VAL A 55 24.27 17.94 5.80
N GLU A 56 23.70 18.92 5.10
CA GLU A 56 23.90 20.35 5.40
C GLU A 56 23.18 20.81 6.67
N ASP A 57 22.01 20.23 6.98
CA ASP A 57 21.18 20.61 8.12
C ASP A 57 20.72 19.38 8.94
N GLU A 58 21.38 19.19 10.09
CA GLU A 58 21.10 18.10 11.04
C GLU A 58 19.65 18.13 11.59
N SER A 59 18.98 19.29 11.57
CA SER A 59 17.59 19.39 12.01
C SER A 59 16.63 18.56 11.14
N ILE A 60 16.97 18.35 9.87
CA ILE A 60 16.20 17.52 8.93
C ILE A 60 16.32 16.04 9.32
N VAL A 61 17.52 15.59 9.67
CA VAL A 61 17.76 14.20 10.14
C VAL A 61 17.06 13.98 11.49
N ASN A 62 17.17 14.94 12.41
CA ASN A 62 16.48 14.88 13.70
C ASN A 62 14.95 14.79 13.54
N SER A 63 14.37 15.59 12.63
CA SER A 63 12.94 15.50 12.32
C SER A 63 12.54 14.15 11.73
N ALA A 64 13.37 13.54 10.88
CA ALA A 64 13.13 12.21 10.34
C ALA A 64 13.24 11.11 11.41
N ASN A 65 14.21 11.23 12.31
CA ASN A 65 14.38 10.35 13.47
C ASN A 65 13.17 10.43 14.40
N ASP A 66 12.70 11.65 14.72
CA ASP A 66 11.52 11.86 15.57
C ASP A 66 10.27 11.25 14.95
N MET A 67 10.04 11.45 13.64
CA MET A 67 8.90 10.86 12.94
C MET A 67 8.88 9.33 13.02
N LEU A 68 10.03 8.69 12.83
CA LEU A 68 10.14 7.23 12.96
C LEU A 68 10.00 6.76 14.40
N LYS A 69 10.60 7.46 15.35
CA LYS A 69 10.50 7.15 16.77
C LYS A 69 9.06 7.22 17.25
N GLU A 70 8.33 8.28 16.90
CA GLU A 70 6.92 8.41 17.23
C GLU A 70 6.08 7.25 16.67
N PHE A 71 6.36 6.86 15.42
CA PHE A 71 5.68 5.72 14.82
C PHE A 71 6.02 4.40 15.53
N ILE A 72 7.29 4.18 15.88
CA ILE A 72 7.77 3.03 16.68
C ILE A 72 7.08 2.99 18.05
N ASP A 73 6.92 4.14 18.69
CA ASP A 73 6.28 4.31 20.00
C ASP A 73 4.74 4.16 19.93
N GLY A 74 4.20 3.76 18.78
CA GLY A 74 2.78 3.43 18.60
C GLY A 74 1.90 4.58 18.11
N LYS A 75 2.48 5.75 17.79
CA LYS A 75 1.73 6.87 17.19
C LYS A 75 1.52 6.67 15.68
N THR A 76 0.83 5.60 15.32
CA THR A 76 0.71 5.13 13.92
C THR A 76 -0.48 5.71 13.17
N SER A 77 -1.50 6.21 13.89
CA SER A 77 -2.74 6.69 13.28
C SER A 77 -2.53 7.92 12.38
N GLU A 78 -3.50 8.22 11.50
CA GLU A 78 -3.50 9.38 10.60
C GLU A 78 -3.36 10.71 11.33
N THR A 79 -3.81 10.79 12.60
CA THR A 79 -3.63 12.00 13.42
C THR A 79 -2.16 12.31 13.71
N TYR A 80 -1.34 11.27 13.92
CA TYR A 80 0.07 11.42 14.27
C TYR A 80 1.00 11.23 13.08
N CYS A 81 0.64 10.32 12.16
CA CYS A 81 1.34 10.08 10.91
C CYS A 81 0.36 10.25 9.73
N PRO A 82 0.05 11.49 9.31
CA PRO A 82 -0.94 11.73 8.24
C PRO A 82 -0.58 11.04 6.92
N ASN A 83 0.71 10.86 6.64
CA ASN A 83 1.19 10.31 5.38
C ASN A 83 2.28 9.24 5.61
N LEU A 84 1.93 7.97 5.43
CA LEU A 84 2.86 6.84 5.52
C LEU A 84 3.97 6.89 4.44
N GLY A 85 3.70 7.54 3.31
CA GLY A 85 4.72 7.79 2.29
C GLY A 85 5.80 8.75 2.80
N HIS A 86 5.43 9.78 3.57
CA HIS A 86 6.41 10.67 4.21
C HIS A 86 7.25 9.93 5.25
N LEU A 87 6.67 9.01 6.01
CA LEU A 87 7.42 8.15 6.94
C LEU A 87 8.48 7.31 6.20
N LEU A 88 8.13 6.72 5.05
CA LEU A 88 9.07 5.95 4.24
C LEU A 88 10.13 6.85 3.59
N VAL A 89 9.80 8.07 3.20
CA VAL A 89 10.80 9.05 2.73
C VAL A 89 11.72 9.49 3.87
N ALA A 90 11.20 9.77 5.07
CA ALA A 90 11.99 10.09 6.26
C ALA A 90 12.98 8.97 6.60
N SER A 91 12.56 7.71 6.43
CA SER A 91 13.45 6.56 6.62
C SER A 91 14.64 6.49 5.63
N LEU A 92 14.59 7.24 4.53
CA LEU A 92 15.75 7.35 3.62
C LEU A 92 16.90 8.11 4.26
N ILE A 93 16.64 9.00 5.21
CA ILE A 93 17.66 9.86 5.85
C ILE A 93 17.80 9.68 7.36
N SER A 94 16.85 9.01 8.01
CA SER A 94 16.93 8.66 9.43
C SER A 94 18.12 7.74 9.76
N ASP A 95 18.63 7.85 10.99
CA ASP A 95 19.61 6.92 11.57
C ASP A 95 18.96 5.64 12.10
N THR A 96 17.64 5.64 12.22
CA THR A 96 16.85 4.52 12.72
C THR A 96 16.43 3.60 11.58
N GLU A 97 16.82 2.32 11.66
CA GLU A 97 16.37 1.31 10.70
C GLU A 97 14.91 0.90 10.94
N ILE A 98 14.18 0.64 9.86
CA ILE A 98 12.84 0.05 9.94
C ILE A 98 12.98 -1.44 10.21
N SER A 99 12.60 -1.86 11.42
CA SER A 99 12.50 -3.26 11.79
C SER A 99 11.26 -3.93 11.16
N ASN A 100 11.21 -5.27 11.22
CA ASN A 100 10.04 -6.03 10.77
C ASN A 100 8.76 -5.65 11.52
N SER A 101 8.82 -5.36 12.83
CA SER A 101 7.64 -4.95 13.59
C SER A 101 7.11 -3.59 13.13
N VAL A 102 7.99 -2.65 12.79
CA VAL A 102 7.61 -1.34 12.24
C VAL A 102 7.02 -1.51 10.85
N MET A 103 7.60 -2.38 10.02
CA MET A 103 7.04 -2.66 8.70
C MET A 103 5.65 -3.29 8.78
N GLU A 104 5.45 -4.22 9.71
CA GLU A 104 4.13 -4.80 9.99
C GLU A 104 3.13 -3.71 10.41
N ALA A 105 3.52 -2.79 11.29
CA ALA A 105 2.68 -1.66 11.67
C ALA A 105 2.34 -0.73 10.50
N ILE A 106 3.28 -0.46 9.59
CA ILE A 106 3.04 0.31 8.36
C ILE A 106 2.02 -0.40 7.45
N ILE A 107 2.17 -1.72 7.27
CA ILE A 107 1.26 -2.53 6.45
C ILE A 107 -0.15 -2.54 7.08
N THR A 108 -0.25 -2.83 8.38
CA THR A 108 -1.51 -2.87 9.12
C THR A 108 -2.23 -1.53 9.06
N GLU A 109 -1.51 -0.42 9.29
CA GLU A 109 -2.07 0.92 9.20
C GLU A 109 -2.52 1.26 7.75
N THR A 110 -1.77 0.83 6.74
CA THR A 110 -2.16 0.99 5.33
C THR A 110 -3.47 0.27 5.02
N ILE A 111 -3.62 -0.99 5.47
CA ILE A 111 -4.85 -1.76 5.30
C ILE A 111 -6.00 -1.09 6.05
N THR A 112 -5.77 -0.66 7.30
CA THR A 112 -6.75 0.00 8.17
C THR A 112 -7.31 1.28 7.55
N ARG A 113 -6.46 2.12 6.95
CA ARG A 113 -6.89 3.35 6.24
C ARG A 113 -7.63 3.04 4.94
N ASN A 114 -7.30 1.94 4.26
CA ASN A 114 -7.98 1.55 3.02
C ASN A 114 -9.43 1.06 3.27
N VAL A 115 -9.79 0.63 4.48
CA VAL A 115 -11.13 0.05 4.77
C VAL A 115 -12.28 0.94 4.29
N VAL A 116 -12.24 2.24 4.57
CA VAL A 116 -13.30 3.18 4.15
C VAL A 116 -13.44 3.23 2.62
N TRP A 117 -12.31 3.23 1.91
CA TRP A 117 -12.26 3.24 0.45
C TRP A 117 -12.71 1.90 -0.16
N ILE A 118 -12.55 0.80 0.56
CA ILE A 118 -13.02 -0.52 0.10
C ILE A 118 -14.54 -0.59 0.21
N PHE A 119 -15.12 -0.12 1.32
CA PHE A 119 -16.54 -0.27 1.60
C PHE A 119 -17.41 0.78 0.92
N ASP A 120 -16.98 2.04 0.91
CA ASP A 120 -17.85 3.14 0.49
C ASP A 120 -18.29 2.99 -0.97
N GLY A 121 -19.60 3.07 -1.21
CA GLY A 121 -20.19 2.93 -2.53
C GLY A 121 -20.22 4.22 -3.36
N GLN A 122 -20.03 5.38 -2.73
CA GLN A 122 -20.10 6.68 -3.38
C GLN A 122 -18.72 7.14 -3.88
N LEU A 123 -17.68 6.93 -3.07
CA LEU A 123 -16.32 7.37 -3.33
C LEU A 123 -15.32 6.21 -3.43
N GLY A 124 -15.71 5.01 -3.01
CA GLY A 124 -14.84 3.85 -2.89
C GLY A 124 -15.09 2.75 -3.94
N LYS A 125 -14.84 1.51 -3.54
CA LYS A 125 -14.96 0.30 -4.37
C LYS A 125 -16.31 -0.40 -4.26
N ASN A 126 -17.22 0.11 -3.43
CA ASN A 126 -18.56 -0.42 -3.22
C ASN A 126 -18.59 -1.90 -2.76
N MET A 127 -17.60 -2.33 -1.98
CA MET A 127 -17.48 -3.72 -1.51
C MET A 127 -18.07 -3.88 -0.11
N VAL A 128 -19.28 -3.35 0.08
CA VAL A 128 -19.97 -3.26 1.37
C VAL A 128 -20.10 -4.63 2.05
N GLY A 129 -20.29 -5.72 1.30
CA GLY A 129 -20.37 -7.07 1.84
C GLY A 129 -19.11 -7.56 2.59
N LEU A 130 -17.94 -6.93 2.39
CA LEU A 130 -16.73 -7.21 3.16
C LEU A 130 -16.79 -6.68 4.61
N SER A 131 -17.77 -5.82 4.92
CA SER A 131 -18.02 -5.33 6.30
C SER A 131 -18.70 -6.37 7.20
N TYR A 132 -19.25 -7.44 6.62
CA TYR A 132 -19.71 -8.60 7.40
C TYR A 132 -18.52 -9.29 8.04
N MET A 133 -18.62 -9.66 9.31
CA MET A 133 -17.55 -10.29 10.09
C MET A 133 -17.81 -11.80 10.18
N GLU A 134 -17.50 -12.55 9.12
CA GLU A 134 -17.68 -14.00 9.11
C GLU A 134 -16.90 -14.69 10.25
N PRO A 135 -17.44 -15.77 10.82
CA PRO A 135 -16.80 -16.50 11.90
C PRO A 135 -15.67 -17.43 11.41
N SER A 136 -15.65 -17.82 10.14
CA SER A 136 -14.64 -18.73 9.57
C SER A 136 -13.22 -18.23 9.83
N ASP A 137 -12.32 -19.15 10.18
CA ASP A 137 -10.90 -18.84 10.42
C ASP A 137 -10.21 -18.31 9.16
N ILE A 138 -10.60 -18.84 7.99
CA ILE A 138 -10.08 -18.47 6.68
C ILE A 138 -11.24 -18.01 5.80
N SER A 139 -11.10 -16.86 5.15
CA SER A 139 -12.03 -16.38 4.13
C SER A 139 -11.30 -16.02 2.84
N HIS A 140 -11.26 -16.95 1.89
CA HIS A 140 -10.61 -16.72 0.59
C HIS A 140 -11.25 -15.57 -0.19
N TYR A 141 -12.57 -15.39 -0.09
CA TYR A 141 -13.24 -14.23 -0.68
C TYR A 141 -12.72 -12.94 -0.05
N ARG A 142 -12.64 -12.84 1.30
CA ARG A 142 -12.09 -11.65 1.95
C ARG A 142 -10.66 -11.37 1.49
N LEU A 143 -9.80 -12.38 1.49
CA LEU A 143 -8.41 -12.25 1.09
C LEU A 143 -8.30 -11.70 -0.34
N ARG A 144 -9.00 -12.31 -1.29
CA ARG A 144 -8.95 -11.92 -2.71
C ARG A 144 -9.53 -10.52 -2.93
N GLU A 145 -10.75 -10.29 -2.46
CA GLU A 145 -11.48 -9.04 -2.72
C GLU A 145 -10.84 -7.84 -2.02
N THR A 146 -10.36 -8.02 -0.78
CA THR A 146 -9.64 -6.95 -0.05
C THR A 146 -8.30 -6.64 -0.70
N PHE A 147 -7.59 -7.67 -1.20
CA PHE A 147 -6.34 -7.46 -1.92
C PHE A 147 -6.57 -6.65 -3.19
N GLU A 148 -7.55 -7.07 -4.01
CA GLU A 148 -7.87 -6.42 -5.27
C GLU A 148 -8.27 -4.96 -5.08
N ALA A 149 -9.11 -4.67 -4.07
CA ALA A 149 -9.54 -3.32 -3.76
C ALA A 149 -8.40 -2.40 -3.31
N GLY A 150 -7.43 -2.92 -2.55
CA GLY A 150 -6.27 -2.19 -2.03
C GLY A 150 -5.02 -2.23 -2.93
N LYS A 151 -5.08 -2.93 -4.07
CA LYS A 151 -3.93 -3.27 -4.93
C LYS A 151 -3.06 -2.07 -5.28
N THR A 152 -3.66 -0.93 -5.62
CA THR A 152 -2.92 0.30 -5.95
C THR A 152 -2.08 0.79 -4.77
N SER A 153 -2.68 0.88 -3.57
CA SER A 153 -1.98 1.31 -2.35
C SER A 153 -0.84 0.35 -2.00
N TYR A 154 -1.06 -0.96 -2.12
CA TYR A 154 -0.03 -1.97 -1.84
C TYR A 154 1.15 -1.89 -2.82
N ARG A 155 0.89 -1.63 -4.12
CA ARG A 155 1.95 -1.41 -5.11
C ARG A 155 2.80 -0.18 -4.82
N VAL A 156 2.17 0.93 -4.42
CA VAL A 156 2.88 2.13 -3.99
C VAL A 156 3.77 1.82 -2.78
N LEU A 157 3.22 1.12 -1.79
CA LEU A 157 3.94 0.75 -0.57
C LEU A 157 5.15 -0.16 -0.87
N MET A 158 4.96 -1.21 -1.69
CA MET A 158 6.03 -2.08 -2.15
C MET A 158 7.12 -1.32 -2.91
N PHE A 159 6.73 -0.40 -3.80
CA PHE A 159 7.69 0.44 -4.52
C PHE A 159 8.52 1.31 -3.59
N LEU A 160 7.88 2.01 -2.64
CA LEU A 160 8.59 2.86 -1.67
C LEU A 160 9.55 2.04 -0.80
N ASN A 161 9.12 0.86 -0.34
CA ASN A 161 9.96 -0.07 0.41
C ASN A 161 11.18 -0.54 -0.39
N LEU A 162 10.94 -0.97 -1.63
CA LEU A 162 11.99 -1.42 -2.55
C LEU A 162 12.98 -0.29 -2.88
N PHE A 163 12.47 0.92 -3.13
CA PHE A 163 13.29 2.10 -3.37
C PHE A 163 14.16 2.39 -2.14
N ARG A 164 13.59 2.38 -0.93
CA ARG A 164 14.34 2.55 0.33
C ARG A 164 15.52 1.60 0.41
N LEU A 165 15.27 0.30 0.28
CA LEU A 165 16.31 -0.73 0.38
C LEU A 165 17.40 -0.57 -0.70
N THR A 166 17.02 -0.13 -1.90
CA THR A 166 17.97 0.09 -3.00
C THR A 166 18.79 1.37 -2.81
N ALA A 167 18.16 2.44 -2.36
CA ALA A 167 18.74 3.78 -2.27
C ALA A 167 19.75 3.91 -1.13
N VAL A 168 19.43 3.32 0.05
CA VAL A 168 20.27 3.46 1.26
C VAL A 168 21.26 2.31 1.45
N GLY A 169 21.11 1.23 0.68
CA GLY A 169 21.89 0.00 0.81
C GLY A 169 21.36 -0.94 1.90
N ASN A 170 21.81 -2.20 1.84
CA ASN A 170 21.53 -3.22 2.86
C ASN A 170 22.83 -4.01 3.17
N PRO A 171 23.48 -3.82 4.34
CA PRO A 171 23.08 -2.92 5.43
C PRO A 171 23.14 -1.43 5.03
N ARG A 172 22.44 -0.58 5.79
CA ARG A 172 22.35 0.86 5.53
C ARG A 172 23.74 1.50 5.53
N LYS A 173 24.01 2.35 4.53
CA LYS A 173 25.23 3.16 4.48
C LYS A 173 25.07 4.49 5.24
N PRO A 174 26.15 5.05 5.83
CA PRO A 174 26.12 6.38 6.42
C PRO A 174 25.72 7.47 5.41
N LEU A 175 25.02 8.51 5.86
CA LEU A 175 24.57 9.62 4.99
C LEU A 175 25.72 10.27 4.19
N SER A 176 26.84 10.56 4.85
CA SER A 176 28.02 11.14 4.20
C SER A 176 28.59 10.24 3.10
N GLN A 177 28.51 8.91 3.26
CA GLN A 177 28.90 7.98 2.20
C GLN A 177 27.90 8.01 1.04
N LEU A 178 26.59 7.99 1.34
CA LEU A 178 25.54 8.06 0.33
C LEU A 178 25.62 9.35 -0.50
N GLU A 179 25.89 10.47 0.16
CA GLU A 179 26.09 11.78 -0.45
C GLU A 179 27.28 11.75 -1.43
N ASN A 180 28.46 11.32 -0.97
CA ASN A 180 29.66 11.24 -1.78
C ASN A 180 29.45 10.34 -3.02
N GLU A 181 28.83 9.17 -2.83
CA GLU A 181 28.51 8.26 -3.94
C GLU A 181 27.48 8.87 -4.91
N ALA A 182 26.53 9.66 -4.42
CA ALA A 182 25.54 10.35 -5.26
C ALA A 182 26.20 11.48 -6.07
N PHE A 183 27.08 12.28 -5.46
CA PHE A 183 27.85 13.32 -6.17
C PHE A 183 28.71 12.75 -7.29
N GLN A 184 29.42 11.64 -7.04
CA GLN A 184 30.23 10.94 -8.05
C GLN A 184 29.41 10.49 -9.27
N ARG A 185 28.11 10.29 -9.09
CA ARG A 185 27.16 9.88 -10.14
C ARG A 185 26.27 11.01 -10.61
N HIS A 186 26.49 12.25 -10.15
CA HIS A 186 25.60 13.39 -10.40
C HIS A 186 24.12 13.09 -10.06
N GLY A 187 23.89 12.35 -8.99
CA GLY A 187 22.57 11.90 -8.54
C GLY A 187 21.94 10.76 -9.35
N ALA A 188 22.61 10.26 -10.40
CA ALA A 188 22.11 9.09 -11.13
C ALA A 188 22.24 7.81 -10.28
N PRO A 189 21.36 6.80 -10.44
CA PRO A 189 21.48 5.52 -9.75
C PRO A 189 22.81 4.79 -10.06
N SER A 190 23.24 3.87 -9.18
CA SER A 190 24.38 3.01 -9.47
C SER A 190 24.16 2.20 -10.74
N ARG A 191 25.25 1.85 -11.44
CA ARG A 191 25.17 1.13 -12.72
C ARG A 191 24.34 -0.14 -12.57
N GLY A 192 23.30 -0.27 -13.40
CA GLY A 192 22.39 -1.41 -13.37
C GLY A 192 21.27 -1.32 -12.33
N SER A 193 21.31 -0.39 -11.37
CA SER A 193 20.26 -0.26 -10.35
C SER A 193 18.94 0.25 -10.92
N ALA A 194 18.95 1.16 -11.89
CA ALA A 194 17.72 1.59 -12.57
C ALA A 194 17.02 0.41 -13.26
N LYS A 195 17.79 -0.37 -14.05
CA LYS A 195 17.30 -1.57 -14.72
C LYS A 195 16.82 -2.65 -13.74
N HIS A 196 17.58 -2.88 -12.67
CA HIS A 196 17.19 -3.81 -11.61
C HIS A 196 15.87 -3.37 -10.96
N LEU A 197 15.76 -2.09 -10.57
CA LEU A 197 14.57 -1.55 -9.94
C LEU A 197 13.37 -1.60 -10.90
N ALA A 198 13.55 -1.29 -12.18
CA ALA A 198 12.50 -1.46 -13.19
C ALA A 198 12.03 -2.92 -13.32
N ASN A 199 12.94 -3.89 -13.23
CA ASN A 199 12.58 -5.32 -13.22
C ASN A 199 11.79 -5.69 -11.96
N CYS A 200 12.20 -5.19 -10.80
CA CYS A 200 11.53 -5.43 -9.53
C CYS A 200 10.15 -4.76 -9.48
N ILE A 201 9.97 -3.57 -10.07
CA ILE A 201 8.65 -2.93 -10.26
C ILE A 201 7.74 -3.82 -11.09
N ARG A 202 8.23 -4.40 -12.20
CA ARG A 202 7.42 -5.34 -12.98
C ARG A 202 6.97 -6.55 -12.15
N ARG A 203 7.80 -7.05 -11.24
CA ARG A 203 7.41 -8.11 -10.30
C ARG A 203 6.34 -7.64 -9.32
N ILE A 204 6.43 -6.41 -8.81
CA ILE A 204 5.38 -5.80 -7.97
C ILE A 204 4.02 -5.79 -8.67
N HIS A 205 3.99 -5.61 -9.99
CA HIS A 205 2.74 -5.66 -10.75
C HIS A 205 2.10 -7.04 -10.85
N LEU A 206 2.91 -8.11 -10.77
CA LEU A 206 2.46 -9.50 -10.82
C LEU A 206 1.93 -10.00 -9.47
N ILE A 207 2.16 -9.27 -8.38
CA ILE A 207 1.67 -9.63 -7.04
C ILE A 207 0.17 -9.39 -6.97
N ASP A 208 -0.57 -10.46 -6.68
CA ASP A 208 -2.04 -10.49 -6.61
C ASP A 208 -2.59 -11.14 -5.33
N SER A 209 -1.73 -11.48 -4.38
CA SER A 209 -2.09 -12.11 -3.10
C SER A 209 -1.44 -11.41 -1.91
N PHE A 210 -2.08 -11.50 -0.74
CA PHE A 210 -1.48 -10.99 0.51
C PHE A 210 -0.20 -11.74 0.88
N SER A 211 -0.16 -13.07 0.69
CA SER A 211 1.05 -13.86 0.99
C SER A 211 2.27 -13.34 0.22
N ASP A 212 2.13 -13.14 -1.09
CA ASP A 212 3.22 -12.62 -1.93
C ASP A 212 3.54 -11.16 -1.62
N PHE A 213 2.54 -10.37 -1.22
CA PHE A 213 2.75 -9.00 -0.76
C PHE A 213 3.57 -8.95 0.54
N PHE A 214 3.25 -9.75 1.55
CA PHE A 214 4.03 -9.82 2.79
C PHE A 214 5.47 -10.30 2.53
N ASP A 215 5.65 -11.28 1.64
CA ASP A 215 6.98 -11.74 1.22
C ASP A 215 7.78 -10.62 0.53
N ALA A 216 7.16 -9.92 -0.42
CA ALA A 216 7.79 -8.79 -1.12
C ALA A 216 8.11 -7.60 -0.19
N MET A 217 7.40 -7.47 0.92
CA MET A 217 7.68 -6.48 1.96
C MET A 217 8.80 -6.91 2.93
N GLY A 218 9.34 -8.13 2.79
CA GLY A 218 10.41 -8.67 3.63
C GLY A 218 9.91 -9.29 4.94
N MET A 219 8.60 -9.53 5.07
CA MET A 219 7.97 -10.10 6.26
C MET A 219 7.85 -11.63 6.22
N GLY A 220 8.19 -12.23 5.08
CA GLY A 220 7.93 -13.64 4.77
C GLY A 220 6.45 -13.91 4.51
N ALA A 221 6.16 -15.02 3.83
CA ALA A 221 4.80 -15.48 3.60
C ALA A 221 4.07 -15.71 4.94
N ARG A 222 2.82 -15.23 5.02
CA ARG A 222 1.93 -15.40 6.18
C ARG A 222 0.78 -16.33 5.82
N GLY A 223 0.26 -17.06 6.81
CA GLY A 223 -0.89 -17.95 6.64
C GLY A 223 -2.18 -17.20 6.36
N ASP A 224 -3.04 -17.78 5.53
CA ASP A 224 -4.34 -17.22 5.16
C ASP A 224 -5.26 -16.98 6.38
N ASP A 225 -5.15 -17.81 7.41
CA ASP A 225 -5.86 -17.67 8.68
C ASP A 225 -5.41 -16.38 9.39
N TRP A 226 -4.10 -16.20 9.56
CA TRP A 226 -3.55 -15.02 10.20
C TRP A 226 -3.93 -13.74 9.45
N ILE A 227 -3.84 -13.75 8.12
CA ILE A 227 -4.22 -12.60 7.30
C ILE A 227 -5.72 -12.34 7.42
N THR A 228 -6.57 -13.38 7.38
CA THR A 228 -8.03 -13.22 7.55
C THR A 228 -8.38 -12.56 8.89
N HIS A 229 -7.69 -12.94 9.96
CA HIS A 229 -7.83 -12.29 11.27
C HIS A 229 -7.36 -10.83 11.23
N LEU A 230 -6.17 -10.56 10.68
CA LEU A 230 -5.64 -9.20 10.52
C LEU A 230 -6.61 -8.28 9.77
N LEU A 231 -7.20 -8.74 8.65
CA LEU A 231 -8.13 -7.95 7.86
C LEU A 231 -9.41 -7.61 8.63
N ARG A 232 -9.91 -8.55 9.46
CA ARG A 232 -11.04 -8.31 10.35
C ARG A 232 -10.66 -7.30 11.45
N ASP A 233 -9.47 -7.41 12.02
CA ASP A 233 -8.99 -6.47 13.03
C ASP A 233 -8.82 -5.07 12.44
N CYS A 234 -8.28 -4.94 11.23
CA CYS A 234 -8.17 -3.66 10.51
C CYS A 234 -9.53 -2.99 10.31
N ILE A 235 -10.62 -3.75 10.13
CA ILE A 235 -11.98 -3.18 10.02
C ILE A 235 -12.41 -2.57 11.36
N ARG A 236 -12.21 -3.30 12.47
CA ARG A 236 -12.55 -2.81 13.81
C ARG A 236 -11.71 -1.57 14.14
N GLU A 237 -10.40 -1.65 13.95
CA GLU A 237 -9.46 -0.57 14.17
C GLU A 237 -9.78 0.67 13.30
N SER A 238 -10.23 0.47 12.06
CA SER A 238 -10.63 1.58 11.19
C SER A 238 -11.83 2.34 11.75
N ILE A 239 -12.77 1.64 12.38
CA ILE A 239 -13.93 2.23 13.04
C ILE A 239 -13.51 2.90 14.35
N ASP A 240 -12.71 2.21 15.17
CA ASP A 240 -12.25 2.70 16.48
C ASP A 240 -11.37 3.96 16.35
N LYS A 241 -10.53 4.02 15.30
CA LYS A 241 -9.73 5.21 14.95
C LYS A 241 -10.55 6.31 14.25
N GLY A 242 -11.80 6.02 13.89
CA GLY A 242 -12.69 6.97 13.24
C GLY A 242 -12.41 7.21 11.76
N TYR A 243 -11.66 6.34 11.08
CA TYR A 243 -11.47 6.40 9.62
C TYR A 243 -12.73 5.97 8.87
N SER A 244 -13.46 5.03 9.46
CA SER A 244 -14.72 4.50 8.94
C SER A 244 -15.83 4.66 9.97
N LYS A 245 -17.06 4.81 9.50
CA LYS A 245 -18.27 4.51 10.28
C LYS A 245 -18.95 3.25 9.73
N MET A 246 -19.82 2.64 10.51
CA MET A 246 -20.59 1.46 10.10
C MET A 246 -22.07 1.85 9.94
N PRO A 247 -22.52 2.23 8.72
CA PRO A 247 -23.88 2.70 8.49
C PRO A 247 -24.91 1.56 8.40
N ILE A 248 -24.47 0.30 8.40
CA ILE A 248 -25.33 -0.88 8.26
C ILE A 248 -25.11 -1.90 9.39
N THR A 249 -26.10 -2.74 9.63
CA THR A 249 -26.00 -3.83 10.60
C THR A 249 -25.26 -5.04 10.02
N GLN A 250 -24.76 -5.94 10.88
CA GLN A 250 -24.15 -7.19 10.43
C GLN A 250 -25.14 -8.09 9.66
N SER A 251 -26.44 -8.04 9.97
CA SER A 251 -27.48 -8.74 9.20
C SER A 251 -27.63 -8.22 7.76
N GLN A 252 -27.52 -6.91 7.58
CA GLN A 252 -27.54 -6.28 6.26
C GLN A 252 -26.24 -6.54 5.50
N ALA A 253 -25.09 -6.46 6.19
CA ALA A 253 -23.80 -6.82 5.61
C ALA A 253 -23.77 -8.30 5.17
N LEU A 254 -24.33 -9.21 5.97
CA LEU A 254 -24.47 -10.63 5.63
C LEU A 254 -25.30 -10.81 4.36
N TYR A 255 -26.44 -10.12 4.25
CA TYR A 255 -27.27 -10.18 3.03
C TYR A 255 -26.45 -9.77 1.80
N LEU A 256 -25.75 -8.63 1.86
CA LEU A 256 -24.90 -8.15 0.76
C LEU A 256 -23.72 -9.08 0.46
N ARG A 257 -23.14 -9.72 1.49
CA ARG A 257 -22.10 -10.73 1.32
C ARG A 257 -22.64 -11.96 0.59
N GLN A 258 -23.81 -12.45 0.96
CA GLN A 258 -24.44 -13.64 0.36
C GLN A 258 -24.84 -13.44 -1.10
N LEU A 259 -25.02 -12.19 -1.58
CA LEU A 259 -25.19 -11.91 -3.01
C LEU A 259 -23.97 -12.31 -3.84
N ASN A 260 -22.77 -12.25 -3.25
CA ASN A 260 -21.50 -12.54 -3.93
C ASN A 260 -20.89 -13.88 -3.50
N GLU A 261 -21.12 -14.30 -2.26
CA GLU A 261 -20.67 -15.56 -1.67
C GLU A 261 -21.82 -16.23 -0.91
N PRO A 262 -22.75 -16.92 -1.60
CA PRO A 262 -23.94 -17.50 -0.97
C PRO A 262 -23.64 -18.51 0.15
N GLY A 263 -22.46 -19.14 0.11
CA GLY A 263 -22.01 -20.14 1.08
C GLY A 263 -21.21 -19.59 2.26
N VAL A 264 -21.13 -18.27 2.44
CA VAL A 264 -20.41 -17.67 3.57
C VAL A 264 -20.96 -18.18 4.90
N GLU A 265 -20.08 -18.47 5.85
CA GLU A 265 -20.50 -18.92 7.18
C GLU A 265 -21.27 -17.83 7.92
N VAL A 266 -22.39 -18.24 8.53
CA VAL A 266 -23.30 -17.33 9.24
C VAL A 266 -22.98 -17.36 10.73
N ALA A 267 -22.65 -16.20 11.30
CA ALA A 267 -22.47 -16.06 12.74
C ALA A 267 -23.72 -16.49 13.50
N GLY A 268 -23.54 -17.17 14.63
CA GLY A 268 -24.65 -17.76 15.39
C GLY A 268 -25.76 -16.76 15.72
N GLY A 269 -26.99 -17.09 15.36
CA GLY A 269 -28.18 -16.26 15.62
C GLY A 269 -28.39 -15.09 14.64
N LEU A 270 -27.49 -14.88 13.69
CA LEU A 270 -27.65 -13.85 12.66
C LEU A 270 -28.55 -14.36 11.52
N GLN A 271 -29.38 -13.48 10.98
CA GLN A 271 -30.18 -13.74 9.78
C GLN A 271 -29.95 -12.60 8.77
N PRO A 272 -29.89 -12.90 7.46
CA PRO A 272 -29.72 -11.87 6.44
C PRO A 272 -30.95 -10.97 6.40
N VAL A 273 -30.71 -9.66 6.40
CA VAL A 273 -31.76 -8.64 6.29
C VAL A 273 -31.53 -7.87 5.00
N TYR A 274 -32.54 -7.86 4.13
CA TYR A 274 -32.49 -7.09 2.88
C TYR A 274 -32.17 -5.62 3.15
N ILE A 275 -31.33 -5.05 2.29
CA ILE A 275 -31.10 -3.61 2.18
C ILE A 275 -30.87 -3.28 0.71
N ASP A 276 -31.41 -2.15 0.24
CA ASP A 276 -31.08 -1.63 -1.08
C ASP A 276 -29.69 -0.95 -1.03
N MET A 277 -28.84 -1.19 -2.02
CA MET A 277 -27.53 -0.54 -2.11
C MET A 277 -27.65 1.00 -2.14
N CYS A 278 -28.75 1.54 -2.65
CA CYS A 278 -29.02 2.98 -2.64
C CYS A 278 -29.30 3.54 -1.22
N GLU A 279 -29.68 2.69 -0.27
CA GLU A 279 -29.95 3.06 1.12
C GLU A 279 -28.70 2.92 2.02
N VAL A 280 -27.64 2.31 1.51
CA VAL A 280 -26.35 2.22 2.22
C VAL A 280 -25.76 3.63 2.31
N GLY A 281 -25.76 4.18 3.53
CA GLY A 281 -25.08 5.45 3.82
C GLY A 281 -23.57 5.37 3.58
N SER A 282 -22.92 6.53 3.52
CA SER A 282 -21.46 6.57 3.37
C SER A 282 -20.75 5.93 4.57
N PHE A 283 -19.62 5.25 4.29
CA PHE A 283 -18.71 4.75 5.31
C PHE A 283 -17.73 5.84 5.80
N PHE A 284 -17.67 7.00 5.14
CA PHE A 284 -16.89 8.14 5.62
C PHE A 284 -17.53 8.79 6.86
N PRO A 285 -16.72 9.21 7.85
CA PRO A 285 -17.20 9.97 9.01
C PRO A 285 -17.67 11.37 8.59
N GLU A 286 -18.72 11.89 9.22
CA GLU A 286 -19.34 13.19 8.87
C GLU A 286 -18.46 14.41 9.16
N ASN A 287 -17.38 14.22 9.93
CA ASN A 287 -16.43 15.27 10.31
C ASN A 287 -15.06 15.15 9.63
N GLY A 288 -14.92 14.26 8.64
CA GLY A 288 -13.70 14.18 7.84
C GLY A 288 -13.69 15.33 6.83
N ASN A 289 -12.67 16.20 6.88
CA ASN A 289 -12.34 17.02 5.72
C ASN A 289 -12.17 16.06 4.54
N ASN A 290 -13.13 16.06 3.61
CA ASN A 290 -12.93 15.43 2.32
C ASN A 290 -11.64 16.00 1.72
N PRO A 291 -10.70 15.16 1.27
CA PRO A 291 -9.62 15.64 0.40
C PRO A 291 -10.17 16.23 -0.90
#